data_AF-A0A971CE51-F1
#
_entry.id   AF-A0A971CE51-F1
#
_cell.length_a   1.000
_cell.length_b   1.000
_cell.length_c   1.000
_cell.angle_alpha   90.00
_cell.angle_beta   90.00
_cell.angle_gamma   90.00
#
_symmetry.space_group_name_H-M   'P 1'
#
loop_
_entity.id
_entity.type
_entity.pdbx_description
1 polymer ?
#
loop_
_entity_poly.entity_id
_entity_poly.type
_entity_poly.pdbx_seq_one_letter_code
_entity_poly.pdbx_strand_id
1 'polypeptide(L)'
;MPVPPVPSPAPEDPAPGGARPLPTPSRLSRPSRPWQPPRHLADLDAVQRRAAVEELGERAFRARQLSVHYFDRLVADPAAMTDLPAGTRPLLVERMLPTLLTPARRQACDDGTTVKT
;
A
#
# COMPACT_ATOMS: atom_id res chain seq x y z
N MET A 1 74.01 -3.62 -47.97
CA MET A 1 72.68 -4.24 -47.86
C MET A 1 71.71 -3.21 -47.28
N PRO A 2 70.89 -2.54 -48.09
CA PRO A 2 69.82 -1.68 -47.58
C PRO A 2 68.62 -2.54 -47.16
N VAL A 3 68.12 -2.30 -45.95
CA VAL A 3 66.95 -2.98 -45.35
C VAL A 3 65.87 -1.89 -45.16
N PRO A 4 64.58 -2.20 -45.40
CA PRO A 4 63.60 -1.29 -46.04
C PRO A 4 62.99 -0.22 -45.11
N PRO A 5 62.29 0.79 -45.69
CA PRO A 5 61.54 1.76 -44.91
C PRO A 5 60.32 1.14 -44.21
N VAL A 6 60.09 1.60 -42.98
CA VAL A 6 58.91 1.30 -42.15
C VAL A 6 57.68 1.97 -42.78
N PRO A 7 56.52 1.30 -42.92
CA PRO A 7 55.31 1.94 -43.40
C PRO A 7 54.71 2.88 -42.34
N SER A 8 54.35 4.09 -42.75
CA SER A 8 53.52 5.03 -41.98
C SER A 8 52.21 4.37 -41.54
N PRO A 9 51.73 4.61 -40.31
CA PRO A 9 50.40 4.17 -39.92
C PRO A 9 49.33 5.05 -40.61
N ALA A 10 48.33 4.40 -41.20
CA ALA A 10 47.10 5.01 -41.66
C ALA A 10 46.30 5.61 -40.47
N PRO A 11 45.42 6.59 -40.68
CA PRO A 11 44.56 7.11 -39.61
C PRO A 11 43.60 6.01 -39.12
N GLU A 12 43.68 5.72 -37.83
CA GLU A 12 42.76 4.82 -37.12
C GLU A 12 41.40 5.51 -37.02
N ASP A 13 40.37 4.90 -37.61
CA ASP A 13 38.98 5.34 -37.47
C ASP A 13 38.55 5.25 -35.98
N PRO A 14 37.90 6.27 -35.40
CA PRO A 14 37.45 6.19 -34.02
C PRO A 14 36.33 5.16 -33.89
N ALA A 15 36.56 4.16 -33.03
CA ALA A 15 35.58 3.15 -32.66
C ALA A 15 34.23 3.77 -32.27
N PRO A 16 33.09 3.20 -32.68
CA PRO A 16 31.78 3.73 -32.32
C PRO A 16 31.61 3.69 -30.80
N GLY A 17 31.33 4.87 -30.23
CA GLY A 17 31.16 5.10 -28.81
C GLY A 17 30.21 4.10 -28.15
N GLY A 18 30.59 3.69 -26.94
CA GLY A 18 29.86 2.71 -26.13
C GLY A 18 28.37 3.06 -26.03
N ALA A 19 27.54 2.28 -26.70
CA ALA A 19 26.11 2.32 -26.52
C ALA A 19 25.81 1.97 -25.06
N ARG A 20 25.24 2.92 -24.31
CA ARG A 20 24.66 2.63 -23.00
C ARG A 20 23.63 1.51 -23.20
N PRO A 21 23.75 0.37 -22.51
CA PRO A 21 22.77 -0.70 -22.68
C PRO A 21 21.38 -0.15 -22.35
N LEU A 22 20.43 -0.41 -23.25
CA LEU A 22 19.04 -0.01 -23.07
C LEU A 22 18.52 -0.64 -21.75
N PRO A 23 17.78 0.11 -20.92
CA PRO A 23 17.24 -0.44 -19.69
C PRO A 23 16.29 -1.59 -20.04
N THR A 24 16.62 -2.80 -19.61
CA THR A 24 15.73 -3.95 -19.72
C THR A 24 14.45 -3.65 -18.96
N PRO A 25 13.26 -3.90 -19.56
CA PRO A 25 12.00 -3.68 -18.85
C PRO A 25 11.98 -4.54 -17.60
N SER A 26 11.88 -3.91 -16.43
CA SER A 26 11.75 -4.62 -15.15
C SER A 26 10.47 -5.45 -15.19
N ARG A 27 10.64 -6.77 -15.22
CA ARG A 27 9.53 -7.71 -15.17
C ARG A 27 8.96 -7.62 -13.76
N LEU A 28 7.79 -7.02 -13.62
CA LEU A 28 7.10 -6.92 -12.34
C LEU A 28 6.85 -8.35 -11.84
N SER A 29 7.67 -8.80 -10.89
CA SER A 29 7.53 -10.09 -10.22
C SER A 29 6.19 -10.08 -9.48
N ARG A 30 5.23 -10.86 -9.96
CA ARG A 30 3.95 -11.02 -9.28
C ARG A 30 4.16 -12.01 -8.14
N PRO A 31 3.83 -11.68 -6.87
CA PRO A 31 4.04 -12.60 -5.76
C PRO A 31 3.26 -13.90 -5.99
N SER A 32 3.90 -15.03 -5.64
CA SER A 32 3.41 -16.39 -5.91
C SER A 32 2.16 -16.80 -5.11
N ARG A 33 1.70 -15.95 -4.18
CA ARG A 33 0.46 -16.15 -3.42
C ARG A 33 -0.54 -15.06 -3.80
N PRO A 34 -1.84 -15.39 -4.01
CA PRO A 34 -2.86 -14.37 -4.09
C PRO A 34 -2.84 -13.60 -2.77
N TRP A 35 -2.42 -12.34 -2.84
CA TRP A 35 -2.49 -11.40 -1.73
C TRP A 35 -3.97 -11.11 -1.48
N GLN A 36 -4.56 -11.74 -0.47
CA GLN A 36 -5.86 -11.33 0.02
C GLN A 36 -5.66 -10.14 0.95
N PRO A 37 -6.21 -8.95 0.62
CA PRO A 37 -6.16 -7.81 1.52
C PRO A 37 -6.84 -8.14 2.85
N PRO A 38 -6.42 -7.52 3.95
CA PRO A 38 -7.03 -7.74 5.24
C PRO A 38 -8.51 -7.31 5.19
N ARG A 39 -9.38 -8.14 5.77
CA ARG A 39 -10.84 -7.94 5.75
C ARG A 39 -11.20 -6.73 6.62
N HIS A 40 -11.93 -5.77 6.06
CA HIS A 40 -12.33 -4.57 6.78
C HIS A 40 -13.84 -4.58 7.10
N LEU A 41 -14.25 -3.97 8.21
CA LEU A 41 -15.64 -3.85 8.64
C LEU A 41 -16.53 -3.23 7.56
N ALA A 42 -15.96 -2.33 6.76
CA ALA A 42 -16.63 -1.65 5.65
C ALA A 42 -16.99 -2.59 4.48
N ASP A 43 -16.31 -3.71 4.34
CA ASP A 43 -16.59 -4.71 3.31
C ASP A 43 -17.75 -5.65 3.70
N LEU A 44 -18.14 -5.62 4.98
CA LEU A 44 -19.13 -6.53 5.56
C LEU A 44 -20.50 -5.88 5.67
N ASP A 45 -21.56 -6.65 5.42
CA ASP A 45 -22.93 -6.25 5.76
C ASP A 45 -23.21 -6.36 7.28
N ALA A 46 -24.38 -5.88 7.72
CA ALA A 46 -24.72 -5.84 9.15
C ALA A 46 -24.78 -7.22 9.83
N VAL A 47 -25.18 -8.28 9.11
CA VAL A 47 -25.20 -9.66 9.59
C VAL A 47 -23.78 -10.20 9.65
N GLN A 48 -23.00 -10.00 8.59
CA GLN A 48 -21.60 -10.42 8.53
C GLN A 48 -20.73 -9.78 9.62
N ARG A 49 -20.95 -8.50 9.95
CA ARG A 49 -20.23 -7.83 11.05
C ARG A 49 -20.53 -8.47 12.40
N ARG A 50 -21.77 -8.90 12.65
CA ARG A 50 -22.14 -9.59 13.88
C ARG A 50 -21.42 -10.92 13.99
N ALA A 51 -21.46 -11.73 12.92
CA ALA A 51 -20.75 -13.00 12.85
C ALA A 51 -19.25 -12.83 13.06
N ALA A 52 -18.62 -11.84 12.42
CA ALA A 52 -17.18 -11.59 12.56
C ALA A 52 -16.78 -11.18 14.00
N VAL A 53 -17.65 -10.47 14.72
CA VAL A 53 -17.42 -10.11 16.13
C VAL A 53 -17.65 -11.31 17.06
N GLU A 54 -18.63 -12.17 16.75
CA GLU A 54 -18.87 -13.43 17.47
C GLU A 54 -17.70 -14.41 17.28
N GLU A 55 -17.12 -14.51 16.08
CA GLU A 55 -15.89 -15.27 15.79
C GLU A 55 -14.70 -14.79 16.63
N LEU A 56 -14.67 -13.51 17.01
CA LEU A 56 -13.65 -12.92 17.89
C LEU A 56 -13.94 -13.13 19.39
N GLY A 57 -15.03 -13.83 19.74
CA GLY A 57 -15.42 -14.13 21.12
C GLY A 57 -16.19 -13.01 21.82
N GLU A 58 -16.68 -12.03 21.08
CA GLU A 58 -17.39 -10.86 21.60
C GLU A 58 -18.89 -10.93 21.35
N ARG A 59 -19.66 -10.11 22.07
CA ARG A 59 -21.12 -10.08 21.91
C ARG A 59 -21.51 -9.43 20.59
N ALA A 60 -22.46 -10.02 19.85
CA ALA A 60 -22.92 -9.55 18.54
C ALA A 60 -23.24 -8.04 18.46
N PHE A 61 -23.82 -7.46 19.51
CA PHE A 61 -24.19 -6.04 19.53
C PHE A 61 -22.96 -5.10 19.50
N ARG A 62 -21.77 -5.58 19.87
CA ARG A 62 -20.51 -4.82 19.77
C ARG A 62 -20.20 -4.46 18.32
N ALA A 63 -20.62 -5.28 17.34
CA ALA A 63 -20.53 -4.95 15.92
C ALA A 63 -21.30 -3.67 15.56
N ARG A 64 -22.44 -3.42 16.19
CA ARG A 64 -23.22 -2.18 16.00
C ARG A 64 -22.48 -0.99 16.59
N GLN A 65 -21.90 -1.12 17.79
CA GLN A 65 -21.11 -0.05 18.41
C GLN A 65 -19.91 0.33 17.53
N LEU A 66 -19.15 -0.66 17.05
CA LEU A 66 -18.06 -0.46 16.08
C LEU A 66 -18.55 0.23 14.81
N SER A 67 -19.69 -0.20 14.26
CA SER A 67 -20.26 0.41 13.06
C SER A 67 -20.63 1.87 13.27
N VAL A 68 -21.18 2.24 14.43
CA VAL A 68 -21.48 3.65 14.76
C VAL A 68 -20.21 4.47 14.86
N HIS A 69 -19.18 3.99 15.57
CA HIS A 69 -17.91 4.73 15.64
C HIS A 69 -17.29 4.95 14.25
N TYR A 70 -17.30 3.94 13.39
CA TYR A 70 -16.66 4.02 12.09
C TYR A 70 -17.46 4.82 11.06
N PHE A 71 -18.75 4.52 10.87
CA PHE A 71 -19.55 5.14 9.80
C PHE A 71 -20.19 6.47 10.19
N ASP A 72 -20.59 6.63 11.45
CA ASP A 72 -21.29 7.84 11.91
C ASP A 72 -20.30 8.85 12.50
N ARG A 73 -19.40 8.39 13.39
CA ARG A 73 -18.43 9.28 14.04
C ARG A 73 -17.12 9.45 13.25
N LEU A 74 -16.88 8.65 12.21
CA LEU A 74 -15.65 8.65 11.42
C LEU A 74 -14.39 8.43 12.28
N VAL A 75 -14.52 7.63 13.34
CA VAL A 75 -13.44 7.29 14.28
C VAL A 75 -13.00 5.84 14.06
N ALA A 76 -11.70 5.67 13.83
CA ALA A 76 -11.04 4.35 13.79
C ALA A 76 -10.01 4.15 14.93
N ASP A 77 -9.80 5.17 15.77
CA ASP A 77 -8.88 5.08 16.91
C ASP A 77 -9.51 4.26 18.06
N PRO A 78 -8.87 3.17 18.53
CA PRO A 78 -9.38 2.41 19.66
C PRO A 78 -9.53 3.28 20.92
N ALA A 79 -8.66 4.25 21.18
CA ALA A 79 -8.74 5.07 22.39
C ALA A 79 -10.06 5.87 22.48
N ALA A 80 -10.58 6.31 21.34
CA ALA A 80 -11.83 7.06 21.22
C ALA A 80 -13.10 6.18 21.23
N MET A 81 -12.97 4.85 21.22
CA MET A 81 -14.11 3.92 21.30
C MET A 81 -14.37 3.46 22.73
N THR A 82 -14.71 4.39 23.62
CA THR A 82 -14.90 4.12 25.07
C THR A 82 -16.07 3.20 25.39
N ASP A 83 -17.00 3.01 24.44
CA ASP A 83 -18.17 2.14 24.58
C ASP A 83 -17.79 0.64 24.48
N LEU A 84 -16.57 0.32 24.04
CA LEU A 84 -16.01 -1.04 23.94
C LEU A 84 -15.20 -1.41 25.19
N PRO A 85 -15.16 -2.70 25.59
CA PRO A 85 -14.41 -3.13 26.77
C PRO A 85 -12.90 -2.87 26.59
N ALA A 86 -12.25 -2.26 27.59
CA ALA A 86 -10.85 -1.87 27.51
C ALA A 86 -9.88 -3.03 27.16
N GLY A 87 -10.17 -4.24 27.64
CA GLY A 87 -9.35 -5.43 27.38
C GLY A 87 -9.42 -5.96 25.95
N THR A 88 -10.56 -5.81 25.27
CA THR A 88 -10.79 -6.40 23.94
C THR A 88 -10.88 -5.38 22.81
N ARG A 89 -11.11 -4.12 23.14
CA ARG A 89 -11.12 -2.98 22.21
C ARG A 89 -9.92 -2.92 21.26
N PRO A 90 -8.64 -3.05 21.70
CA PRO A 90 -7.52 -3.00 20.76
C PRO A 90 -7.56 -4.15 19.75
N LEU A 91 -7.86 -5.37 20.20
CA LEU A 91 -7.97 -6.55 19.34
C LEU A 91 -9.12 -6.42 18.33
N LEU A 92 -10.29 -5.95 18.78
CA LEU A 92 -11.44 -5.72 17.91
C LEU A 92 -11.11 -4.73 16.80
N VAL A 93 -10.48 -3.60 17.14
CA VAL A 93 -10.12 -2.57 16.17
C VAL A 93 -9.04 -3.07 15.21
N GLU A 94 -8.01 -3.75 15.69
CA GLU A 94 -6.97 -4.32 14.82
C GLU A 94 -7.54 -5.32 13.80
N ARG A 95 -8.49 -6.17 14.22
CA ARG A 95 -9.05 -7.23 13.38
C ARG A 95 -10.19 -6.76 12.47
N MET A 96 -10.95 -5.76 12.88
CA MET A 96 -12.10 -5.25 12.13
C MET A 96 -11.80 -3.97 11.35
N LEU A 97 -10.87 -3.15 11.82
CA LEU A 97 -10.50 -1.86 11.24
C LEU A 97 -8.98 -1.80 10.98
N PRO A 98 -8.41 -2.74 10.21
CA PRO A 98 -7.00 -2.68 9.84
C PRO A 98 -6.71 -1.41 9.03
N THR A 99 -5.54 -0.81 9.21
CA THR A 99 -5.09 0.32 8.38
C THR A 99 -4.87 -0.15 6.94
N LEU A 100 -5.77 0.25 6.03
CA LEU A 100 -5.72 -0.17 4.63
C LEU A 100 -4.85 0.74 3.75
N LEU A 101 -4.90 2.04 4.01
CA LEU A 101 -4.25 3.06 3.19
C LEU A 101 -3.48 4.02 4.09
N THR A 102 -2.25 4.33 3.67
CA THR A 102 -1.49 5.46 4.21
C THR A 102 -1.41 6.52 3.13
N PRO A 103 -1.87 7.75 3.36
CA PRO A 103 -1.87 8.79 2.35
C PRO A 103 -0.44 9.12 1.92
N ALA A 104 -0.13 8.94 0.64
CA ALA A 104 1.22 9.18 0.13
C ALA A 104 1.47 10.66 -0.17
N ARG A 105 0.44 11.39 -0.64
CA ARG A 105 0.57 12.80 -1.00
C ARG A 105 -0.77 13.50 -0.96
N ARG A 106 -0.84 14.60 -0.20
CA ARG A 106 -1.97 15.52 -0.20
C ARG A 106 -1.70 16.69 -1.15
N GLN A 107 -2.61 16.96 -2.07
CA GLN A 107 -2.61 18.12 -2.97
C GLN A 107 -3.93 18.88 -2.77
N ALA A 108 -3.86 20.20 -2.64
CA ALA A 108 -5.03 21.07 -2.51
C ALA A 108 -4.96 22.14 -3.60
N CYS A 109 -6.13 22.52 -4.15
CA CYS A 109 -6.26 23.69 -5.02
C CYS A 109 -6.28 24.99 -4.18
N ASP A 110 -6.28 26.13 -4.87
CA ASP A 110 -6.46 27.43 -4.24
C ASP A 110 -7.79 27.47 -3.47
N ASP A 111 -7.79 28.14 -2.32
CA ASP A 111 -8.91 28.21 -1.36
C ASP A 111 -9.32 26.87 -0.70
N GLY A 112 -8.60 25.77 -0.97
CA GLY A 112 -8.72 24.51 -0.21
C GLY A 112 -10.04 23.75 -0.37
N THR A 113 -10.94 24.19 -1.25
CA THR A 113 -12.26 23.59 -1.49
C THR A 113 -12.19 22.24 -2.21
N THR A 114 -11.05 21.93 -2.84
CA THR A 114 -10.78 20.65 -3.50
C THR A 114 -9.46 20.07 -3.00
N VAL A 115 -9.50 18.86 -2.45
CA VAL A 115 -8.35 18.15 -1.88
C VAL A 115 -8.26 16.74 -2.46
N LYS A 116 -7.08 16.36 -2.93
CA LYS A 116 -6.72 15.00 -3.35
C LYS A 116 -5.68 14.46 -2.38
N THR A 117 -5.91 13.25 -1.85
CA THR A 117 -5.05 12.61 -0.84
C THR A 117 -4.63 11.23 -1.31
#